data_AF-A0A3S9SVL5-F1
#
_entry.id   AF-A0A3S9SVL5-F1
#
_cell.length_a   1.000
_cell.length_b   1.000
_cell.length_c   1.000
_cell.angle_alpha   90.00
_cell.angle_beta   90.00
_cell.angle_gamma   90.00
#
_symmetry.space_group_name_H-M   'P 1'
#
loop_
_entity.id
_entity.type
_entity.pdbx_description
1 polymer ?
#
loop_
_entity_poly.entity_id
_entity_poly.type
_entity_poly.pdbx_seq_one_letter_code
_entity_poly.pdbx_strand_id
1 'polypeptide(L)'
;MEIKRIKYTTYVKGRIGWHGLHSAEFIEEGPYLVMGIDFVNRIINWEICYHISMKIFEEAPEIQLKENDLLITKDGTPGKIALVVNKP
;
A
#
# COMPACT_ATOMS: atom_id res chain seq x y z
N MET A 1 -8.24 -18.70 -23.38
CA MET A 1 -7.57 -17.73 -22.49
C MET A 1 -6.42 -18.47 -21.82
N GLU A 2 -5.19 -17.97 -21.91
CA GLU A 2 -4.02 -18.62 -21.33
C GLU A 2 -3.89 -18.21 -19.85
N ILE A 3 -3.79 -19.18 -18.94
CA ILE A 3 -3.59 -18.90 -17.51
C ILE A 3 -2.10 -18.68 -17.25
N LYS A 4 -1.74 -17.47 -16.81
CA LYS A 4 -0.36 -17.12 -16.42
C LYS A 4 -0.27 -16.92 -14.91
N ARG A 5 0.86 -17.33 -14.32
CA ARG A 5 1.12 -17.10 -12.90
C ARG A 5 1.62 -15.68 -12.71
N ILE A 6 1.03 -14.95 -11.75
CA ILE A 6 1.33 -13.52 -11.46
C ILE A 6 2.83 -13.28 -11.27
N LYS A 7 3.54 -14.21 -10.60
CA LYS A 7 4.99 -14.11 -10.37
C LYS A 7 5.85 -14.03 -11.65
N TYR A 8 5.30 -14.37 -12.82
CA TYR A 8 6.01 -14.31 -14.10
C TYR A 8 5.57 -13.15 -14.99
N THR A 9 4.49 -12.47 -14.64
CA THR A 9 3.88 -11.41 -15.47
C THR A 9 3.86 -10.06 -14.78
N THR A 10 4.24 -10.02 -13.51
CA THR A 10 4.05 -8.85 -12.66
C THR A 10 5.18 -8.77 -11.64
N TYR A 11 5.56 -7.55 -11.29
CA TYR A 11 6.41 -7.29 -10.15
C TYR A 11 5.56 -7.31 -8.88
N VAL A 12 5.75 -8.31 -8.03
CA VAL A 12 4.98 -8.47 -6.80
C VAL A 12 5.86 -8.20 -5.60
N LYS A 13 5.40 -7.30 -4.73
CA LYS A 13 5.99 -7.06 -3.41
C LYS A 13 4.94 -7.22 -2.34
N GLY A 14 5.30 -7.94 -1.29
CA GLY A 14 4.51 -8.07 -0.08
C GLY A 14 5.43 -7.94 1.11
N ARG A 15 4.97 -7.25 2.16
CA ARG A 15 5.66 -7.14 3.44
C ARG A 15 4.65 -7.37 4.57
N ILE A 16 5.10 -8.02 5.65
CA ILE A 16 4.31 -8.20 6.88
C ILE A 16 4.63 -7.00 7.77
N GLY A 17 3.85 -5.93 7.64
CA GLY A 17 4.14 -4.66 8.29
C GLY A 17 5.45 -4.02 7.79
N TRP A 18 5.66 -2.75 8.14
CA TRP A 18 6.90 -2.04 7.86
C TRP A 18 7.78 -2.06 9.11
N HIS A 19 8.82 -2.90 9.23
CA HIS A 19 9.80 -2.86 10.35
C HIS A 19 9.22 -2.79 11.79
N GLY A 20 8.00 -3.25 12.04
CA GLY A 20 7.34 -3.07 13.34
C GLY A 20 6.81 -1.66 13.59
N LEU A 21 6.57 -0.88 12.54
CA LEU A 21 6.03 0.49 12.56
C LEU A 21 4.84 0.55 13.53
N HIS A 22 5.01 1.32 14.57
CA HIS A 22 4.01 1.53 15.60
C HIS A 22 3.16 2.76 15.26
N SER A 23 1.92 2.79 15.73
CA SER A 23 1.03 3.94 15.53
C SER A 23 1.57 5.24 16.13
N ALA A 24 2.53 5.17 17.06
CA ALA A 24 3.23 6.32 17.61
C ALA A 24 4.16 7.01 16.59
N GLU A 25 4.47 6.35 15.48
CA GLU A 25 5.30 6.90 14.39
C GLU A 25 4.45 7.55 13.29
N PHE A 26 3.13 7.53 13.43
CA PHE A 26 2.23 8.22 12.52
C PHE A 26 2.29 9.72 12.81
N ILE A 27 2.29 10.51 11.74
CA ILE A 27 2.35 11.96 11.79
C ILE A 27 1.19 12.55 10.99
N GLU A 28 0.98 13.87 11.15
CA GLU A 28 -0.13 14.58 10.51
C GLU A 28 0.15 14.91 9.03
N GLU A 29 1.41 15.09 8.65
CA GLU A 29 1.81 15.48 7.28
C GLU A 29 3.05 14.72 6.81
N GLY A 30 3.06 14.27 5.56
CA GLY A 30 4.18 13.55 4.95
C GLY A 30 3.72 12.59 3.84
N PRO A 31 4.54 11.62 3.43
CA PRO A 31 4.09 10.54 2.58
C PRO A 31 2.96 9.70 3.21
N TYR A 32 2.03 9.26 2.37
CA TYR A 32 0.88 8.46 2.80
C TYR A 32 1.29 7.03 3.16
N LEU A 33 0.83 6.57 4.31
CA LEU A 33 0.87 5.18 4.75
C LEU A 33 -0.47 4.51 4.43
N VAL A 34 -0.47 3.70 3.38
CA VAL A 34 -1.67 2.99 2.91
C VAL A 34 -1.81 1.64 3.62
N MET A 35 -2.97 1.41 4.22
CA MET A 35 -3.37 0.18 4.90
C MET A 35 -4.69 -0.38 4.33
N GLY A 36 -4.99 -1.65 4.62
CA GLY A 36 -6.21 -2.31 4.10
C GLY A 36 -7.54 -1.72 4.57
N ILE A 37 -7.53 -0.89 5.62
CA ILE A 37 -8.66 -0.09 6.09
C ILE A 37 -8.99 1.04 5.09
N ASP A 38 -7.99 1.55 4.38
CA ASP A 38 -8.12 2.69 3.46
C ASP A 38 -8.74 2.28 2.12
N PHE A 39 -8.94 0.97 1.90
CA PHE A 39 -9.51 0.43 0.68
C PHE A 39 -11.03 0.59 0.74
N VAL A 40 -11.53 1.61 0.03
CA VAL A 40 -12.95 1.96 -0.06
C VAL A 40 -13.38 1.85 -1.51
N ASN A 41 -14.43 1.08 -1.80
CA ASN A 41 -14.95 0.90 -3.16
C ASN A 41 -13.89 0.52 -4.23
N ARG A 42 -12.90 -0.30 -3.84
CA ARG A 42 -11.79 -0.79 -4.69
C ARG A 42 -10.78 0.29 -5.11
N ILE A 43 -10.77 1.44 -4.44
CA ILE A 43 -9.74 2.48 -4.56
C ILE A 43 -9.19 2.83 -3.17
N ILE A 44 -8.11 3.61 -3.14
CA ILE A 44 -7.55 4.13 -1.90
C ILE A 44 -8.28 5.44 -1.57
N ASN A 45 -8.82 5.53 -0.36
CA ASN A 45 -9.28 6.81 0.17
C ASN A 45 -8.08 7.55 0.79
N TRP A 46 -7.45 8.43 0.01
CA TRP A 46 -6.27 9.18 0.44
C TRP A 46 -6.54 10.09 1.65
N GLU A 47 -7.78 10.58 1.83
CA GLU A 47 -8.15 11.52 2.90
C GLU A 47 -8.06 10.93 4.31
N ILE A 48 -8.11 9.59 4.42
CA ILE A 48 -8.09 8.89 5.72
C ILE A 48 -6.78 8.13 5.96
N CYS A 49 -5.88 8.14 4.98
CA CYS A 49 -4.58 7.50 5.12
C CYS A 49 -3.75 8.26 6.17
N TYR A 50 -3.08 7.53 7.06
CA TYR A 50 -2.08 8.14 7.94
C TYR A 50 -0.87 8.62 7.14
N HIS A 51 -0.04 9.47 7.76
CA HIS A 51 1.24 9.86 7.19
C HIS A 51 2.41 9.32 8.01
N ILE A 52 3.55 9.15 7.33
CA ILE A 52 4.84 8.78 7.94
C ILE A 52 5.89 9.81 7.57
N SER A 53 7.01 9.82 8.29
CA SER A 53 8.12 10.71 7.95
C SER A 53 8.77 10.35 6.61
N MET A 54 9.33 11.35 5.92
CA MET A 54 10.08 11.13 4.67
C MET A 54 11.22 10.13 4.85
N LYS A 55 11.89 10.13 6.01
CA LYS A 55 12.96 9.18 6.35
C LYS A 55 12.48 7.73 6.25
N ILE A 56 11.32 7.42 6.85
CA ILE A 56 10.73 6.07 6.81
C ILE A 56 10.30 5.70 5.39
N PHE A 57 9.74 6.66 4.65
CA PHE A 57 9.33 6.47 3.26
C PHE A 57 10.51 6.13 2.33
N GLU A 58 11.65 6.78 2.53
CA GLU A 58 12.88 6.58 1.73
C GLU A 58 13.57 5.24 2.02
N GLU A 59 13.36 4.64 3.20
CA GLU A 59 13.88 3.31 3.53
C GLU A 59 13.21 2.18 2.73
N ALA A 60 12.09 2.48 2.05
CA ALA A 60 11.14 1.53 1.45
C ALA A 60 10.93 1.63 -0.07
N PRO A 61 11.93 1.96 -0.91
CA PRO A 61 11.70 2.38 -2.29
C PRO A 61 10.97 1.33 -3.15
N GLU A 62 11.09 0.04 -2.82
CA GLU A 62 10.48 -1.04 -3.59
C GLU A 62 8.98 -1.26 -3.33
N ILE A 63 8.41 -0.62 -2.30
CA ILE A 63 6.97 -0.68 -1.99
C ILE A 63 6.27 0.68 -2.13
N GLN A 64 6.97 1.70 -2.62
CA GLN A 64 6.37 3.00 -2.93
C GLN A 64 5.39 2.85 -4.10
N LEU A 65 4.16 3.29 -3.88
CA LEU A 65 3.05 3.11 -4.82
C LEU A 65 3.20 3.97 -6.07
N LYS A 66 2.81 3.39 -7.20
CA LYS A 66 2.69 4.06 -8.50
C LYS A 66 1.25 4.01 -8.98
N GLU A 67 0.89 4.97 -9.80
CA GLU A 67 -0.42 5.00 -10.46
C GLU A 67 -0.65 3.67 -11.21
N ASN A 68 -1.85 3.10 -11.06
CA ASN A 68 -2.27 1.79 -11.57
C ASN A 68 -1.67 0.55 -10.88
N ASP A 69 -0.95 0.70 -9.76
CA ASP A 69 -0.61 -0.47 -8.94
C ASP A 69 -1.89 -1.12 -8.36
N LEU A 70 -1.91 -2.45 -8.31
CA LEU A 70 -2.97 -3.23 -7.68
C LEU A 70 -2.50 -3.72 -6.31
N LEU A 71 -3.18 -3.29 -5.26
CA LEU A 71 -2.92 -3.73 -3.89
C LEU A 71 -3.90 -4.83 -3.49
N ILE A 72 -3.40 -5.80 -2.72
CA ILE A 72 -4.18 -6.91 -2.16
C ILE A 72 -3.78 -7.11 -0.71
N THR A 73 -4.74 -7.21 0.19
CA THR A 73 -4.47 -7.48 1.62
C THR A 73 -4.30 -8.98 1.89
N LYS A 74 -3.29 -9.33 2.69
CA LYS A 74 -3.04 -10.72 3.13
C LYS A 74 -3.54 -11.01 4.54
N ASP A 75 -3.27 -10.10 5.48
CA ASP A 75 -3.55 -10.26 6.92
C ASP A 75 -4.48 -9.12 7.42
N GLY A 76 -5.18 -9.34 8.54
CA GLY A 76 -6.15 -8.39 9.12
C GLY A 76 -7.48 -8.31 8.37
N THR A 77 -7.45 -8.07 7.05
CA THR A 77 -8.64 -8.05 6.18
C THR A 77 -8.40 -8.78 4.85
N PRO A 78 -8.13 -10.11 4.85
CA PRO A 78 -7.63 -10.82 3.68
C PRO A 78 -8.53 -10.68 2.43
N GLY A 79 -7.89 -10.44 1.27
CA GLY A 79 -8.56 -10.45 -0.04
C GLY A 79 -9.27 -9.14 -0.43
N LYS A 80 -9.19 -8.07 0.37
CA LYS A 80 -9.54 -6.74 -0.11
C LYS A 80 -8.56 -6.30 -1.19
N ILE A 81 -9.06 -5.56 -2.17
CA ILE A 81 -8.27 -5.02 -3.27
C ILE A 81 -8.48 -3.52 -3.40
N ALA A 82 -7.44 -2.82 -3.85
CA ALA A 82 -7.55 -1.43 -4.27
C ALA A 82 -6.64 -1.16 -5.47
N LEU A 83 -7.13 -0.35 -6.41
CA LEU A 83 -6.32 0.22 -7.49
C LEU A 83 -5.81 1.59 -7.04
N VAL A 84 -4.52 1.86 -7.26
CA VAL A 84 -3.96 3.20 -7.08
C VAL A 84 -4.49 4.08 -8.20
N VAL A 85 -5.34 5.04 -7.83
CA VAL A 85 -5.87 6.06 -8.72
C VAL A 85 -5.71 7.43 -8.08
N ASN A 86 -5.43 8.45 -8.89
CA ASN A 86 -5.23 9.84 -8.46
C ASN A 86 -4.19 9.95 -7.33
N LYS A 87 -3.05 9.26 -7.48
CA LYS A 87 -2.00 9.29 -6.46
C LYS A 87 -1.50 10.73 -6.25
N PRO A 88 -1.58 11.29 -5.04
CA PRO A 88 -1.08 12.63 -4.72
C PRO A 88 0.46 12.74 -4.80
#